data_AF-Q9U6B1-F1
#
_entry.id   AF-Q9U6B1-F1
#
_cell.length_a   1.000
_cell.length_b   1.000
_cell.length_c   1.000
_cell.angle_alpha   90.00
_cell.angle_beta   90.00
_cell.angle_gamma   90.00
#
_symmetry.space_group_name_H-M   'P 1'
#
loop_
_entity.id
_entity.type
_entity.pdbx_description
1 polymer ?
#
loop_
_entity_poly.entity_id
_entity_poly.type
_entity_poly.pdbx_seq_one_letter_code
_entity_poly.pdbx_strand_id
1 'polypeptide(L)'
;YVYPSVFLNYETMMRDPMFYMIYKKITDVFFQLYEYIDPYTQKDLYFPGVEIESVKVSDLVTYFDFDVTNLLNDKMTFVDGHFVWDKMLMGRQMRLNHKDFDFEYTIKSDKDQKVVVRALLGPKYD
;
A
#
# COMPACT_ATOMS: atom_id res chain seq x y z
N TYR A 1 9.25 -6.52 35.60
CA TYR A 1 10.02 -6.02 34.44
C TYR A 1 9.40 -6.59 33.18
N VAL A 2 9.01 -5.75 32.22
CA VAL A 2 8.54 -6.22 30.91
C VAL A 2 9.73 -6.11 29.96
N TYR A 3 10.12 -7.24 29.38
CA TYR A 3 11.19 -7.24 28.38
C TYR A 3 10.64 -6.67 27.06
N PRO A 4 11.40 -5.81 26.36
CA PRO A 4 10.99 -5.32 25.06
C PRO A 4 10.86 -6.49 24.08
N SER A 5 9.71 -6.58 23.42
CA SER A 5 9.44 -7.53 22.35
C SER A 5 9.06 -6.76 21.09
N VAL A 6 9.43 -7.32 19.94
CA VAL A 6 9.17 -6.75 18.61
C VAL A 6 7.68 -6.50 18.39
N PHE A 7 6.82 -7.28 19.06
CA PHE A 7 5.35 -7.17 18.99
C PHE A 7 4.72 -6.09 19.86
N LEU A 8 5.46 -5.48 20.79
CA LEU A 8 4.89 -4.47 21.69
C LEU A 8 4.69 -3.10 21.01
N ASN A 9 5.41 -2.84 19.90
CA ASN A 9 5.39 -1.57 19.20
C ASN A 9 4.98 -1.75 17.73
N TYR A 10 4.15 -0.83 17.22
CA TYR A 10 3.68 -0.83 15.82
C TYR A 10 4.81 -0.61 14.82
N GLU A 11 5.82 0.16 15.23
CA GLU A 11 6.98 0.53 14.43
C GLU A 11 7.93 -0.66 14.19
N THR A 12 7.84 -1.70 15.03
CA THR A 12 8.74 -2.87 14.97
C THR A 12 8.05 -4.17 14.60
N MET A 13 6.74 -4.32 14.83
CA MET A 13 6.05 -5.60 14.67
C MET A 13 6.16 -6.22 13.26
N MET A 14 6.10 -5.40 12.20
CA MET A 14 6.18 -5.87 10.81
C MET A 14 7.57 -6.42 10.40
N ARG A 15 8.57 -6.28 11.28
CA ARG A 15 9.94 -6.79 11.05
C ARG A 15 10.07 -8.29 11.37
N ASP A 16 9.15 -8.85 12.16
CA ASP A 16 9.13 -10.27 12.51
C ASP A 16 8.19 -11.04 11.57
N PRO A 17 8.64 -12.11 10.89
CA PRO A 17 7.76 -12.96 10.07
C PRO A 17 6.52 -13.50 10.82
N MET A 18 6.62 -13.70 12.13
CA MET A 18 5.50 -14.17 12.96
C MET A 18 4.31 -13.20 12.93
N PHE A 19 4.54 -11.90 12.70
CA PHE A 19 3.47 -10.93 12.47
C PHE A 19 2.57 -11.39 11.33
N TYR A 20 3.12 -11.62 10.14
CA TYR A 20 2.35 -12.02 8.96
C TYR A 20 1.67 -13.38 9.15
N MET A 21 2.31 -14.31 9.87
CA MET A 21 1.71 -15.62 10.16
C MET A 21 0.48 -15.52 11.08
N ILE A 22 0.54 -14.68 12.12
CA ILE A 22 -0.58 -14.47 13.04
C ILE A 22 -1.73 -13.77 12.30
N TYR A 23 -1.42 -12.69 11.57
CA TYR A 23 -2.44 -11.96 10.82
C TYR A 23 -3.05 -12.81 9.71
N LYS A 24 -2.28 -13.66 9.03
CA LYS A 24 -2.82 -14.64 8.07
C LYS A 24 -3.89 -15.53 8.72
N LYS A 25 -3.62 -16.10 9.90
CA LYS A 25 -4.61 -16.92 10.61
C LYS A 25 -5.88 -16.15 10.96
N ILE A 26 -5.75 -14.88 11.34
CA ILE A 26 -6.90 -14.02 11.64
C ILE A 26 -7.70 -13.75 10.34
N THR A 27 -7.01 -13.44 9.24
CA THR A 27 -7.67 -13.22 7.95
C THR A 27 -8.32 -14.49 7.41
N ASP A 28 -7.75 -15.67 7.65
CA ASP A 28 -8.33 -16.95 7.23
C ASP A 28 -9.71 -17.16 7.88
N VAL A 29 -9.87 -16.83 9.17
CA VAL A 29 -11.18 -16.86 9.85
C VAL A 29 -12.16 -15.86 9.25
N PHE A 30 -11.69 -14.67 8.89
CA PHE A 30 -12.52 -13.67 8.22
C PHE A 30 -12.97 -14.13 6.82
N PHE A 31 -12.07 -14.74 6.04
CA PHE A 31 -12.44 -15.29 4.74
C PHE A 31 -13.42 -16.47 4.86
N GLN A 32 -13.26 -17.34 5.86
CA GLN A 32 -14.25 -18.38 6.17
C GLN A 32 -15.64 -17.80 6.47
N LEU A 33 -15.71 -16.66 7.17
CA LEU A 33 -16.99 -15.99 7.39
C LEU A 33 -17.60 -15.46 6.07
N TYR A 34 -16.76 -14.94 5.17
CA TYR A 34 -17.20 -14.43 3.88
C TYR A 34 -17.74 -15.53 2.94
N GLU A 35 -17.37 -16.80 3.16
CA GLU A 35 -17.97 -17.93 2.42
C GLU A 35 -19.46 -18.11 2.71
N TYR A 36 -19.98 -17.58 3.82
CA TYR A 36 -21.41 -17.60 4.16
C TYR A 36 -22.20 -16.41 3.61
N ILE A 37 -21.51 -15.42 3.02
CA ILE A 37 -22.17 -14.26 2.41
C ILE A 37 -22.50 -14.61 0.97
N ASP A 38 -23.72 -14.25 0.53
CA ASP A 38 -24.14 -14.51 -0.84
C ASP A 38 -23.17 -13.83 -1.84
N PRO A 39 -22.62 -14.58 -2.80
CA PRO A 39 -21.71 -14.02 -3.79
C PRO A 39 -22.45 -13.07 -4.72
N TYR A 40 -21.74 -12.05 -5.23
CA TYR A 40 -22.30 -11.15 -6.23
C TYR A 40 -22.79 -11.93 -7.45
N THR A 41 -24.04 -11.68 -7.85
CA THR A 41 -24.59 -12.27 -9.07
C THR A 41 -24.10 -11.51 -10.29
N GLN A 42 -24.23 -12.12 -11.48
CA GLN A 42 -23.90 -11.44 -12.73
C GLN A 42 -24.65 -10.09 -12.86
N LYS A 43 -25.89 -10.01 -12.39
CA LYS A 43 -26.70 -8.78 -12.46
C LYS A 43 -26.18 -7.67 -11.55
N ASP A 44 -25.54 -8.03 -10.44
CA ASP A 44 -24.98 -7.06 -9.48
C ASP A 44 -23.66 -6.47 -10.00
N LEU A 45 -22.91 -7.24 -10.79
CA LEU A 45 -21.65 -6.81 -11.40
C LEU A 45 -21.83 -6.23 -12.81
N TYR A 46 -22.93 -6.57 -13.48
CA TYR A 46 -23.20 -6.12 -14.84
C TYR A 46 -23.55 -4.64 -14.84
N PHE A 47 -22.78 -3.86 -15.60
CA PHE A 47 -23.01 -2.43 -15.79
C PHE A 47 -23.48 -2.17 -17.22
N PRO A 48 -24.79 -1.98 -17.47
CA PRO A 48 -25.35 -1.96 -18.82
C PRO A 48 -24.84 -0.79 -19.67
N GLY A 49 -24.49 -1.11 -20.92
CA GLY A 49 -24.09 -0.13 -21.94
C GLY A 49 -22.72 0.50 -21.70
N VAL A 50 -21.85 -0.14 -20.90
CA VAL A 50 -20.43 0.19 -20.81
C VAL A 50 -19.60 -1.06 -21.01
N GLU A 51 -18.60 -0.98 -21.86
CA GLU A 51 -17.68 -2.06 -22.17
C GLU A 51 -16.25 -1.54 -22.16
N ILE A 52 -15.35 -2.31 -21.55
CA ILE A 52 -13.91 -2.04 -21.60
C ILE A 52 -13.36 -2.77 -22.82
N GLU A 53 -12.99 -2.01 -23.85
CA GLU A 53 -12.47 -2.58 -25.11
C GLU A 53 -11.00 -2.97 -24.97
N SER A 54 -10.21 -2.14 -24.29
CA SER A 54 -8.80 -2.43 -24.07
C SER A 54 -8.27 -1.77 -22.80
N VAL A 55 -7.28 -2.41 -22.19
CA VAL A 55 -6.49 -1.88 -21.09
C VAL A 55 -5.03 -2.05 -21.46
N LYS A 56 -4.29 -0.95 -21.52
CA LYS A 56 -2.84 -0.96 -21.69
C LYS A 56 -2.20 -0.41 -20.44
N VAL A 57 -1.11 -1.04 -20.03
CA VAL A 57 -0.30 -0.61 -18.90
C VAL A 57 1.11 -0.43 -19.41
N SER A 58 1.74 0.70 -19.10
CA SER A 58 3.15 0.88 -19.44
C SER A 58 4.04 -0.03 -18.59
N ASP A 59 5.33 -0.10 -18.94
CA ASP A 59 6.28 -0.99 -18.29
C ASP A 59 6.37 -0.75 -16.77
N LEU A 60 6.16 -1.82 -16.00
CA LEU A 60 6.29 -1.81 -14.55
C LEU A 60 7.73 -2.13 -14.17
N VAL A 61 8.52 -1.10 -13.83
CA VAL A 61 9.96 -1.24 -13.55
C VAL A 61 10.27 -0.80 -12.12
N THR A 62 10.79 -1.74 -11.32
CA THR A 62 11.26 -1.50 -9.96
C THR A 62 12.77 -1.30 -9.90
N TYR A 63 13.23 -0.46 -8.99
CA TYR A 63 14.66 -0.24 -8.71
C TYR A 63 14.87 0.08 -7.22
N PHE A 64 16.13 0.11 -6.79
CA PHE A 64 16.46 0.60 -5.45
C PHE A 64 17.03 2.00 -5.52
N ASP A 65 16.54 2.88 -4.65
CA ASP A 65 17.02 4.25 -4.50
C ASP A 65 17.45 4.51 -3.06
N PHE A 66 18.27 5.53 -2.85
CA PHE A 66 18.72 5.94 -1.52
C PHE A 66 17.73 6.91 -0.88
N ASP A 67 17.10 6.47 0.18
CA ASP A 67 16.36 7.33 1.09
C ASP A 67 17.28 7.82 2.20
N VAL A 68 17.16 9.10 2.56
CA VAL A 68 17.97 9.75 3.59
C VAL A 68 17.03 10.39 4.60
N THR A 69 17.06 9.88 5.83
CA THR A 69 16.18 10.36 6.92
C THR A 69 17.01 10.80 8.12
N ASN A 70 16.59 11.90 8.78
CA ASN A 70 17.19 12.31 10.04
C ASN A 70 16.77 11.34 11.15
N LEU A 71 17.74 10.75 11.83
CA LEU A 71 17.57 9.77 12.91
C LEU A 71 17.51 10.43 14.29
N LEU A 72 17.84 11.72 14.39
CA LEU A 72 17.73 12.43 15.66
C LEU A 72 16.27 12.72 15.97
N ASN A 73 15.86 12.29 17.16
CA ASN A 73 14.64 12.75 17.82
C ASN A 73 15.01 13.75 18.91
N ASP A 74 15.76 14.81 18.53
CA ASP A 74 16.15 15.86 19.46
C ASP A 74 15.07 16.94 19.55
N LYS A 75 15.15 17.86 20.51
CA LYS A 75 14.30 19.05 20.54
C LYS A 75 15.02 20.21 19.88
N MET A 76 14.26 21.14 19.30
CA MET A 76 14.82 22.42 18.86
C MET A 76 15.52 23.10 20.04
N THR A 77 16.75 23.56 19.82
CA THR A 77 17.51 24.33 20.79
C THR A 77 17.23 25.82 20.55
N PHE A 78 17.11 26.61 21.62
CA PHE A 78 16.91 28.05 21.50
C PHE A 78 18.26 28.75 21.61
N VAL A 79 18.74 29.32 20.51
CA VAL A 79 20.03 30.00 20.40
C VAL A 79 19.78 31.39 19.82
N ASP A 80 20.32 32.43 20.47
CA ASP A 80 20.25 33.83 20.03
C ASP A 80 18.84 34.35 19.68
N GLY A 81 17.83 33.95 20.44
CA GLY A 81 16.45 34.42 20.23
C GLY A 81 15.63 33.59 19.23
N HIS A 82 16.22 32.53 18.65
CA HIS A 82 15.58 31.68 17.65
C HIS A 82 15.65 30.19 18.00
N PHE A 83 14.62 29.43 17.64
CA PHE A 83 14.67 27.96 17.72
C PHE A 83 15.40 27.42 16.48
N VAL A 84 16.50 26.68 16.70
CA VAL A 84 17.32 26.10 15.65
C VAL A 84 17.45 24.59 15.82
N TRP A 85 17.64 23.90 14.69
CA TRP A 85 18.08 22.50 14.66
C TRP A 85 19.57 22.51 14.32
N ASP A 86 20.43 22.45 15.34
CA ASP A 86 21.89 22.57 15.20
C ASP A 86 22.58 21.26 14.81
N LYS A 87 21.87 20.13 14.91
CA LYS A 87 22.40 18.79 14.65
C LYS A 87 21.46 17.96 13.78
N MET A 88 22.04 17.20 12.85
CA MET A 88 21.35 16.19 12.06
C MET A 88 22.20 14.92 12.03
N LEU A 89 21.58 13.76 12.26
CA LEU A 89 22.20 12.45 12.05
C LEU A 89 21.46 11.78 10.91
N MET A 90 22.08 11.72 9.74
CA MET A 90 21.42 11.20 8.54
C MET A 90 21.65 9.71 8.41
N GLY A 91 20.57 8.93 8.43
CA GLY A 91 20.56 7.52 8.05
C GLY A 91 20.30 7.40 6.56
N ARG A 92 21.20 6.72 5.84
CA ARG A 92 21.03 6.43 4.41
C ARG A 92 20.70 4.95 4.22
N GLN A 93 19.61 4.65 3.52
CA GLN A 93 19.16 3.28 3.27
C GLN A 93 18.70 3.11 1.83
N MET A 94 19.05 1.99 1.21
CA MET A 94 18.45 1.60 -0.07
C MET A 94 17.01 1.13 0.17
N ARG A 95 16.04 1.74 -0.50
CA ARG A 95 14.62 1.38 -0.44
C ARG A 95 14.09 1.05 -1.83
N LEU A 96 13.14 0.13 -1.89
CA LEU A 96 12.47 -0.26 -3.12
C LEU A 96 11.65 0.93 -3.65
N ASN A 97 11.77 1.20 -4.95
CA ASN A 97 11.02 2.23 -5.65
C ASN A 97 10.59 1.72 -7.04
N HIS A 98 9.74 2.47 -7.75
CA HIS A 98 9.29 2.16 -9.10
C HIS A 98 9.35 3.40 -9.99
N LYS A 99 9.46 3.20 -11.31
CA LYS A 99 9.25 4.28 -12.28
C LYS A 99 7.77 4.59 -12.40
N ASP A 100 7.44 5.82 -12.81
CA ASP A 100 6.06 6.20 -13.13
C ASP A 100 5.53 5.34 -14.27
N PHE A 101 4.26 4.98 -14.19
CA PHE A 101 3.57 4.16 -15.18
C PHE A 101 2.12 4.60 -15.34
N ASP A 102 1.58 4.39 -16.54
CA ASP A 102 0.25 4.82 -16.93
C ASP A 102 -0.67 3.62 -17.18
N PHE A 103 -1.96 3.81 -16.86
CA PHE A 103 -3.04 2.95 -17.30
C PHE A 103 -3.87 3.67 -18.37
N GLU A 104 -3.92 3.11 -19.57
CA GLU A 104 -4.77 3.60 -20.65
C GLU A 104 -5.97 2.66 -20.79
N TYR A 105 -7.16 3.17 -20.46
CA TYR A 105 -8.43 2.45 -20.60
C TYR A 105 -9.17 2.95 -21.84
N THR A 106 -9.51 2.06 -22.75
CA THR A 106 -10.45 2.34 -23.84
C THR A 106 -11.83 1.82 -23.43
N ILE A 107 -12.76 2.73 -23.19
CA ILE A 107 -14.10 2.40 -22.69
C ILE A 107 -15.13 2.92 -23.69
N LYS A 108 -16.02 2.03 -24.12
CA LYS A 108 -17.18 2.36 -24.94
C LYS A 108 -18.40 2.50 -24.04
N SER A 109 -19.17 3.57 -24.22
CA SER A 109 -20.43 3.80 -23.51
C SER A 109 -21.54 4.15 -24.50
N ASP A 110 -22.71 3.55 -24.32
CA ASP A 110 -23.89 3.80 -25.17
C ASP A 110 -24.60 5.12 -24.81
N LYS A 111 -24.37 5.63 -23.60
CA LYS A 111 -24.99 6.85 -23.09
C LYS A 111 -24.06 7.59 -22.13
N ASP A 112 -24.36 8.87 -21.91
CA ASP A 112 -23.68 9.67 -20.90
C ASP A 112 -24.13 9.23 -19.50
N GLN A 113 -23.21 8.63 -18.75
CA GLN A 113 -23.45 8.15 -17.39
C GLN A 113 -22.19 8.20 -16.54
N LYS A 114 -22.38 8.32 -15.22
CA LYS A 114 -21.27 8.31 -14.27
C LYS A 114 -20.79 6.88 -14.05
N VAL A 115 -19.48 6.69 -14.08
CA VAL A 115 -18.82 5.39 -13.88
C VAL A 115 -17.73 5.50 -12.83
N VAL A 116 -17.41 4.39 -12.19
CA VAL A 116 -16.29 4.28 -11.25
C VAL A 116 -15.33 3.23 -11.78
N VAL A 117 -14.09 3.64 -12.05
CA VAL A 117 -13.02 2.73 -12.47
C VAL A 117 -12.23 2.29 -11.23
N ARG A 118 -12.01 0.98 -11.08
CA ARG A 118 -11.20 0.40 -9.99
C ARG A 118 -10.13 -0.51 -10.59
N ALA A 119 -8.87 -0.28 -10.24
CA ALA A 119 -7.74 -1.13 -10.60
C ALA A 119 -7.27 -1.93 -9.39
N LEU A 120 -7.01 -3.23 -9.58
CA LEU A 120 -6.54 -4.16 -8.54
C LEU A 120 -5.30 -4.89 -9.06
N LEU A 121 -4.34 -5.17 -8.18
CA LEU A 121 -3.14 -5.96 -8.47
C LEU A 121 -3.21 -7.28 -7.72
N GLY A 122 -3.01 -8.39 -8.44
CA GLY A 122 -3.01 -9.74 -7.88
C GLY A 122 -2.00 -10.66 -8.57
N PRO A 123 -1.70 -11.82 -7.97
CA PRO A 123 -0.80 -12.80 -8.57
C PRO A 123 -1.41 -13.42 -9.83
N LYS A 124 -0.56 -13.76 -10.81
CA LYS A 124 -0.99 -14.48 -12.02
C LYS A 124 -0.98 -16.00 -11.82
N TYR A 125 -0.04 -16.49 -11.01
CA TYR A 125 0.19 -17.90 -10.74
C TYR A 125 0.29 -18.11 -9.23
N ASP A 126 -0.02 -19.33 -8.81
CA ASP A 126 0.09 -19.79 -7.42
C ASP A 126 1.54 -19.95 -6.96
#